data_AF-A0A1F9YZA0-F1
#
_entry.id   AF-A0A1F9YZA0-F1
#
_cell.length_a   1.000
_cell.length_b   1.000
_cell.length_c   1.000
_cell.angle_alpha   90.00
_cell.angle_beta   90.00
_cell.angle_gamma   90.00
#
_symmetry.space_group_name_H-M   'P 1'
#
loop_
_entity.id
_entity.type
_entity.pdbx_description
1 polymer ?
#
loop_
_entity_poly.entity_id
_entity_poly.type
_entity_poly.pdbx_seq_one_letter_code
_entity_poly.pdbx_strand_id
1 'polypeptide(L)'
;MPRNPLIAEVFYLSEDIEKWGSGLRRISQECKTAGVKVIFKKIKSGFVVTFYRPNITGIPAKEEEGKNVKDTVKDTVKDTVKMLSEKENKILEILNKEPKTTARMLAEVLKINLRNTKKYLSMLQEQGLLKRIGSDKSGRWEVILRGMEK
;
A
#
# COMPACT_ATOMS: atom_id res chain seq x y z
N MET A 1 5.83 -13.79 -25.90
CA MET A 1 6.55 -13.56 -27.17
C MET A 1 6.93 -12.09 -27.27
N PRO A 2 8.18 -11.75 -27.66
CA PRO A 2 8.59 -10.37 -27.88
C PRO A 2 7.76 -9.75 -29.00
N ARG A 3 7.45 -8.45 -28.89
CA ARG A 3 6.69 -7.75 -29.95
C ARG A 3 7.48 -7.64 -31.25
N ASN A 4 8.81 -7.51 -31.15
CA ASN A 4 9.71 -7.49 -32.28
C ASN A 4 10.83 -8.52 -32.05
N PRO A 5 10.77 -9.69 -32.68
CA PRO A 5 11.78 -10.75 -32.53
C PRO A 5 13.19 -10.38 -32.98
N LEU A 6 13.35 -9.51 -34.00
CA LEU A 6 14.67 -9.14 -34.53
C LEU A 6 15.44 -8.25 -33.55
N ILE A 7 14.77 -7.23 -33.00
CA ILE A 7 15.36 -6.37 -31.95
C ILE A 7 15.74 -7.22 -30.74
N ALA A 8 14.86 -8.14 -30.39
CA ALA A 8 15.02 -9.09 -29.31
C ALA A 8 16.26 -9.99 -29.47
N GLU A 9 16.50 -10.49 -30.68
CA GLU A 9 17.66 -11.33 -31.01
C GLU A 9 18.96 -10.54 -30.95
N VAL A 10 18.98 -9.30 -31.45
CA VAL A 10 20.15 -8.41 -31.37
C VAL A 10 20.57 -8.21 -29.91
N PHE A 11 19.64 -7.87 -29.01
CA PHE A 11 19.97 -7.68 -27.58
C PHE A 11 20.39 -8.97 -26.88
N TYR A 12 19.92 -10.13 -27.35
CA TYR A 12 20.35 -11.41 -26.81
C TYR A 12 21.77 -11.76 -27.25
N LEU A 13 22.11 -11.50 -28.52
CA LEU A 13 23.46 -11.72 -29.07
C LEU A 13 24.49 -10.74 -28.51
N SER A 14 24.09 -9.52 -28.15
CA SER A 14 24.95 -8.55 -27.47
C SER A 14 25.09 -8.81 -25.96
N GLU A 15 24.46 -9.87 -25.44
CA GLU A 15 24.44 -10.21 -24.00
C GLU A 15 23.79 -9.14 -23.10
N ASP A 16 23.09 -8.17 -23.68
CA ASP A 16 22.37 -7.13 -22.93
C ASP A 16 21.11 -7.66 -22.23
N ILE A 17 20.53 -8.76 -22.76
CA ILE A 17 19.35 -9.42 -22.18
C ILE A 17 19.47 -10.95 -22.17
N GLU A 18 18.86 -11.56 -21.17
CA GLU A 18 18.67 -13.02 -21.10
C GLU A 18 17.46 -13.44 -21.94
N LYS A 19 17.51 -14.65 -22.55
CA LYS A 19 16.51 -15.20 -23.49
C LYS A 19 15.17 -14.50 -23.36
N TRP A 20 14.28 -14.84 -22.41
CA TRP A 20 13.04 -14.08 -22.16
C TRP A 20 12.47 -14.33 -20.75
N GLY A 21 11.85 -13.31 -20.14
CA GLY A 21 10.83 -13.49 -19.09
C GLY A 21 11.30 -13.50 -17.62
N SER A 22 12.61 -13.50 -17.34
CA SER A 22 13.14 -13.39 -15.97
C SER A 22 13.21 -11.95 -15.45
N GLY A 23 13.36 -10.96 -16.35
CA GLY A 23 13.72 -9.58 -16.02
C GLY A 23 12.77 -8.88 -15.04
N LEU A 24 11.45 -8.96 -15.25
CA LEU A 24 10.49 -8.31 -14.35
C LEU A 24 10.54 -8.90 -12.93
N ARG A 25 10.72 -10.23 -12.82
CA ARG A 25 10.82 -10.91 -11.54
C ARG A 25 12.08 -10.50 -10.79
N ARG A 26 13.21 -10.42 -11.50
CA ARG A 26 14.48 -9.93 -10.94
C ARG A 26 14.36 -8.50 -10.46
N ILE A 27 13.84 -7.58 -11.30
CA ILE A 27 13.62 -6.18 -10.90
C ILE A 27 12.79 -6.12 -9.61
N SER A 28 11.69 -6.88 -9.54
CA SER A 28 10.85 -6.90 -8.34
C SER A 28 11.57 -7.44 -7.11
N GLN A 29 12.40 -8.47 -7.26
CA GLN A 29 13.15 -9.08 -6.16
C GLN A 29 14.25 -8.15 -5.66
N GLU A 30 15.05 -7.58 -6.57
CA GLU A 30 16.11 -6.62 -6.24
C GLU A 30 15.55 -5.37 -5.57
N CYS A 31 14.45 -4.81 -6.10
CA CYS A 31 13.80 -3.67 -5.47
C CYS A 31 13.30 -3.99 -4.06
N LYS A 32 12.77 -5.21 -3.84
CA LYS A 32 12.34 -5.66 -2.51
C LYS A 32 13.52 -5.77 -1.54
N THR A 33 14.64 -6.34 -1.98
CA THR A 33 15.88 -6.43 -1.18
C THR A 33 16.43 -5.05 -0.85
N ALA A 34 16.39 -4.11 -1.80
CA ALA A 34 16.85 -2.74 -1.60
C ALA A 34 15.87 -1.84 -0.84
N GLY A 35 14.71 -2.35 -0.40
CA GLY A 35 13.67 -1.55 0.24
C GLY A 35 13.04 -0.50 -0.69
N VAL A 36 13.23 -0.62 -2.00
CA VAL A 36 12.70 0.28 -3.02
C VAL A 36 11.32 -0.22 -3.45
N LYS A 37 10.31 0.63 -3.32
CA LYS A 37 8.98 0.32 -3.83
C LYS A 37 8.99 0.45 -5.36
N VAL A 38 8.51 -0.59 -6.05
CA VAL A 38 8.34 -0.61 -7.51
C VAL A 38 6.92 -1.00 -7.88
N ILE A 39 6.36 -0.37 -8.92
CA ILE A 39 5.04 -0.66 -9.46
C ILE A 39 5.14 -0.91 -10.97
N PHE A 40 4.55 -2.01 -11.43
CA PHE A 40 4.42 -2.35 -12.84
C PHE A 40 2.96 -2.14 -13.27
N LYS A 41 2.71 -1.30 -14.28
CA LYS A 41 1.36 -1.01 -14.76
C LYS A 41 1.29 -1.11 -16.29
N LYS A 42 0.37 -1.95 -16.79
CA LYS A 42 -0.01 -1.95 -18.21
C LYS A 42 -1.07 -0.87 -18.44
N ILE A 43 -0.83 0.03 -19.37
CA ILE A 43 -1.76 1.07 -19.80
C ILE A 43 -2.15 0.83 -21.28
N LYS A 44 -3.19 1.52 -21.77
CA LYS A 44 -3.65 1.35 -23.16
C LYS A 44 -2.53 1.60 -24.20
N SER A 45 -1.66 2.58 -23.93
CA SER A 45 -0.56 2.96 -24.82
C SER A 45 0.75 2.22 -24.57
N GLY A 46 0.87 1.36 -23.56
CA GLY A 46 2.16 0.76 -23.22
C GLY A 46 2.28 0.13 -21.84
N PHE A 47 3.50 0.14 -21.33
CA PHE A 47 3.87 -0.44 -20.04
C PHE A 47 4.70 0.57 -19.27
N VAL A 48 4.30 0.84 -18.03
CA VAL A 48 4.95 1.83 -17.15
C VAL A 48 5.52 1.10 -15.95
N VAL A 49 6.77 1.40 -15.64
CA VAL A 49 7.44 0.98 -14.41
C VAL A 49 7.72 2.23 -13.58
N THR A 50 7.27 2.24 -12.34
CA THR A 50 7.46 3.37 -11.42
C THR A 50 8.31 2.93 -10.24
N PHE A 51 9.49 3.53 -10.11
CA PHE A 51 10.39 3.35 -8.97
C PHE A 51 10.20 4.51 -8.01
N TYR A 52 10.00 4.20 -6.73
CA TYR A 52 9.87 5.22 -5.69
C TYR A 52 11.23 5.41 -5.02
N ARG A 53 11.73 6.65 -5.05
CA ARG A 53 12.95 6.99 -4.32
C ARG A 53 12.72 6.78 -2.82
N PRO A 54 13.56 6.00 -2.13
CA PRO A 54 13.50 5.93 -0.68
C PRO A 54 13.82 7.33 -0.11
N ASN A 55 13.04 7.78 0.87
CA ASN A 55 13.27 9.07 1.49
C ASN A 55 14.64 9.04 2.19
N ILE A 56 15.62 9.76 1.65
CA ILE A 56 16.85 10.08 2.37
C ILE A 56 16.51 11.18 3.37
N THR A 57 15.85 10.79 4.45
CA THR A 57 15.76 11.60 5.66
C THR A 57 16.71 10.97 6.65
N GLY A 58 17.79 11.68 7.01
CA GLY A 58 18.77 11.25 8.00
C GLY A 58 18.18 11.16 9.41
N ILE A 59 17.25 10.25 9.63
CA ILE A 59 16.68 9.84 10.92
C ILE A 59 16.29 8.35 10.76
N PRO A 60 16.78 7.43 11.61
CA PRO A 60 16.72 5.99 11.37
C PRO A 60 15.28 5.49 11.51
N ALA A 61 14.65 5.16 10.38
CA ALA A 61 13.47 4.31 10.36
C ALA A 61 13.95 2.86 10.51
N LYS A 62 13.91 2.36 11.75
CA LYS A 62 14.14 0.95 12.04
C LYS A 62 13.24 0.09 11.15
N GLU A 63 13.90 -0.79 10.42
CA GLU A 63 13.38 -2.00 9.83
C GLU A 63 12.63 -2.82 10.90
N GLU A 64 11.49 -3.38 10.53
CA GLU A 64 11.05 -4.63 11.15
C GLU A 64 10.91 -5.68 10.05
N GLU A 65 11.97 -6.49 9.97
CA GLU A 65 12.00 -7.79 9.34
C GLU A 65 10.94 -8.73 9.93
N GLY A 66 10.29 -9.49 9.04
CA GLY A 66 10.10 -10.91 9.22
C GLY A 66 9.03 -11.39 10.22
N LYS A 67 7.88 -11.83 9.67
CA LYS A 67 7.59 -13.28 9.66
C LYS A 67 6.46 -13.64 8.72
N ASN A 68 6.77 -14.62 7.88
CA ASN A 68 5.91 -15.39 7.01
C ASN A 68 4.77 -16.04 7.83
N VAL A 69 3.58 -16.21 7.23
CA VAL A 69 2.74 -17.43 7.26
C VAL A 69 1.35 -17.13 6.65
N LYS A 70 1.10 -17.86 5.55
CA LYS A 70 -0.19 -18.33 4.99
C LYS A 70 -1.14 -17.33 4.31
N ASP A 71 -1.04 -17.39 2.99
CA ASP A 71 -2.10 -17.77 2.06
C ASP A 71 -3.54 -17.30 2.28
N THR A 72 -4.06 -16.85 1.14
CA THR A 72 -5.47 -16.73 0.74
C THR A 72 -6.21 -15.46 1.18
N VAL A 73 -6.65 -14.74 0.15
CA VAL A 73 -7.71 -13.71 0.16
C VAL A 73 -7.30 -12.33 0.68
N LYS A 74 -6.78 -11.46 -0.21
CA LYS A 74 -6.87 -9.99 -0.02
C LYS A 74 -6.57 -9.17 -1.29
N ASP A 75 -7.00 -9.67 -2.45
CA ASP A 75 -6.76 -9.02 -3.75
C ASP A 75 -7.79 -7.93 -4.14
N THR A 76 -8.52 -7.34 -3.19
CA THR A 76 -9.66 -6.45 -3.56
C THR A 76 -9.76 -5.12 -2.82
N VAL A 77 -8.70 -4.62 -2.17
CA VAL A 77 -8.77 -3.34 -1.41
C VAL A 77 -7.64 -2.35 -1.71
N LYS A 78 -6.86 -2.54 -2.79
CA LYS A 78 -5.70 -1.67 -3.07
C LYS A 78 -5.97 -0.49 -4.02
N ASP A 79 -7.11 -0.45 -4.70
CA ASP A 79 -7.34 0.55 -5.77
C ASP A 79 -8.08 1.83 -5.35
N THR A 80 -8.59 1.94 -4.12
CA THR A 80 -9.19 3.19 -3.60
C THR A 80 -8.24 4.03 -2.75
N VAL A 81 -7.01 3.55 -2.51
CA VAL A 81 -6.04 4.12 -1.55
C VAL A 81 -5.10 5.16 -2.18
N LYS A 82 -5.53 5.86 -3.23
CA LYS A 82 -4.67 6.83 -3.94
C LYS A 82 -4.75 8.28 -3.44
N MET A 83 -5.56 8.56 -2.42
CA MET A 83 -5.74 9.91 -1.86
C MET A 83 -5.73 9.96 -0.31
N LEU A 84 -5.34 8.88 0.36
CA LEU A 84 -5.30 8.82 1.82
C LEU A 84 -3.84 8.85 2.31
N SER A 85 -3.55 9.69 3.30
CA SER A 85 -2.25 9.77 3.96
C SER A 85 -1.89 8.41 4.56
N GLU A 86 -0.60 8.06 4.61
CA GLU A 86 -0.12 6.81 5.23
C GLU A 86 -0.66 6.62 6.66
N LYS A 87 -0.91 7.73 7.36
CA LYS A 87 -1.49 7.76 8.71
C LYS A 87 -2.97 7.38 8.74
N GLU A 88 -3.75 7.81 7.75
CA GLU A 88 -5.18 7.49 7.63
C GLU A 88 -5.38 6.01 7.32
N ASN A 89 -4.53 5.45 6.45
CA ASN A 89 -4.55 4.01 6.17
C ASN A 89 -4.22 3.17 7.41
N LYS A 90 -3.21 3.58 8.19
CA LYS A 90 -2.89 2.89 9.46
C LYS A 90 -4.04 2.97 10.46
N ILE A 91 -4.76 4.10 10.53
CA ILE A 91 -5.97 4.22 11.38
C ILE A 91 -7.03 3.20 10.93
N LEU A 92 -7.30 3.11 9.63
CA LEU A 92 -8.27 2.14 9.09
C LEU A 92 -7.86 0.70 9.37
N GLU A 93 -6.58 0.35 9.23
CA GLU A 93 -6.07 -0.99 9.54
C GLU A 93 -6.23 -1.35 11.02
N ILE A 94 -5.93 -0.40 11.92
CA ILE A 94 -6.09 -0.62 13.37
C ILE A 94 -7.57 -0.76 13.71
N LEU A 95 -8.44 0.11 13.18
CA LEU A 95 -9.88 0.04 13.45
C LEU A 95 -10.54 -1.20 12.85
N ASN A 96 -9.98 -1.75 11.77
CA ASN A 96 -10.44 -3.02 11.21
C ASN A 96 -10.08 -4.22 12.11
N LYS A 97 -8.93 -4.17 12.80
CA LYS A 97 -8.52 -5.22 13.76
C LYS A 97 -9.22 -5.04 15.11
N GLU A 98 -9.33 -3.80 15.57
CA GLU A 98 -9.90 -3.44 16.86
C GLU A 98 -10.93 -2.31 16.68
N PRO A 99 -12.21 -2.65 16.50
CA PRO A 99 -13.25 -1.64 16.26
C PRO A 99 -13.62 -0.86 17.53
N LYS A 100 -13.21 -1.31 18.73
CA LYS A 100 -13.50 -0.63 20.01
C LYS A 100 -12.44 0.40 20.41
N THR A 101 -11.44 0.64 19.56
CA THR A 101 -10.29 1.48 19.91
C THR A 101 -10.71 2.95 20.02
N THR A 102 -10.26 3.60 21.10
CA THR A 102 -10.56 5.01 21.35
C THR A 102 -9.55 5.90 20.62
N ALA A 103 -9.95 7.14 20.27
CA ALA A 103 -9.06 8.13 19.66
C ALA A 103 -7.75 8.37 20.43
N ARG A 104 -7.75 8.17 21.75
CA ARG A 104 -6.55 8.25 22.62
C ARG A 104 -5.59 7.10 22.38
N MET A 105 -6.09 5.87 22.34
CA MET A 105 -5.27 4.69 22.03
C MET A 105 -4.70 4.77 20.61
N LEU A 106 -5.49 5.24 19.64
CA LEU A 106 -5.00 5.49 18.28
C LEU A 106 -3.86 6.52 18.26
N ALA A 107 -3.95 7.58 19.05
CA ALA A 107 -2.90 8.59 19.18
C ALA A 107 -1.59 8.01 19.76
N GLU A 108 -1.71 7.14 20.77
CA GLU A 108 -0.56 6.46 21.40
C GLU A 108 0.10 5.45 20.44
N VAL A 109 -0.69 4.59 19.82
CA VAL A 109 -0.18 3.57 18.87
C VAL A 109 0.49 4.21 17.65
N LEU A 110 -0.09 5.30 17.13
CA LEU A 110 0.44 5.98 15.95
C LEU A 110 1.49 7.04 16.29
N LYS A 111 1.72 7.34 17.58
CA LYS A 111 2.57 8.44 18.07
C LYS A 111 2.20 9.78 17.43
N ILE A 112 0.90 10.06 17.32
CA ILE A 112 0.36 11.31 16.73
C ILE A 112 -0.38 12.09 17.83
N ASN A 113 -0.37 13.42 17.73
CA ASN A 113 -1.15 14.28 18.62
C ASN A 113 -2.66 13.94 18.54
N LEU A 114 -3.33 13.83 19.68
CA LEU A 114 -4.77 13.56 19.80
C LEU A 114 -5.64 14.47 18.91
N ARG A 115 -5.26 15.75 18.75
CA ARG A 115 -5.95 16.70 17.88
C ARG A 115 -5.91 16.26 16.41
N ASN A 116 -4.75 15.79 15.94
CA ASN A 116 -4.58 15.30 14.58
C ASN A 116 -5.30 13.96 14.39
N THR A 117 -5.29 13.06 15.39
CA THR A 117 -6.04 11.80 15.34
C THR A 117 -7.54 12.04 15.21
N LYS A 118 -8.11 12.97 15.97
CA LYS A 118 -9.53 13.37 15.83
C LYS A 118 -9.82 13.95 14.45
N LYS A 119 -8.90 14.76 13.90
CA LYS A 119 -9.02 15.32 12.55
C LYS A 119 -9.05 14.21 11.48
N TYR A 120 -8.14 13.25 11.55
CA TYR A 120 -8.11 12.11 10.63
C TYR A 120 -9.36 11.24 10.74
N LEU A 121 -9.85 10.97 11.95
CA LEU A 121 -11.11 10.24 12.15
C LEU A 121 -12.29 10.98 11.50
N SER A 122 -12.37 12.31 11.66
CA SER A 122 -13.43 13.12 11.06
C SER A 122 -13.35 13.09 9.53
N MET A 123 -12.15 13.23 8.96
CA MET A 123 -11.93 13.13 7.51
C MET A 123 -12.35 11.76 6.96
N LEU A 124 -11.98 10.67 7.63
CA LEU A 124 -12.37 9.32 7.24
C LEU A 124 -13.89 9.09 7.33
N GLN A 125 -14.55 9.73 8.28
CA GLN A 125 -16.02 9.72 8.38
C GLN A 125 -16.68 10.52 7.26
N GLU A 126 -16.18 11.73 6.97
CA GLU A 126 -16.66 12.58 5.86
C GLU A 126 -16.50 11.90 4.50
N GLN A 127 -15.40 11.16 4.31
CA GLN A 127 -15.17 10.36 3.11
C GLN A 127 -16.03 9.09 3.03
N GLY A 128 -16.83 8.80 4.06
CA GLY A 128 -17.70 7.63 4.13
C GLY A 128 -16.95 6.31 4.26
N LEU A 129 -15.69 6.33 4.70
CA LEU A 129 -14.85 5.15 4.89
C LEU A 129 -14.95 4.58 6.31
N LEU A 130 -15.42 5.41 7.25
CA LEU A 130 -15.53 5.06 8.66
C LEU A 130 -16.88 5.51 9.19
N LYS A 131 -17.55 4.64 9.95
CA LYS A 131 -18.78 4.99 10.65
C LYS A 131 -18.68 4.56 12.10
N ARG A 132 -19.21 5.38 13.00
CA ARG A 132 -19.33 5.01 14.41
C ARG A 132 -20.72 4.46 14.67
N ILE A 133 -20.78 3.25 15.23
CA ILE A 133 -22.03 2.55 15.54
C ILE A 133 -22.12 2.38 17.05
N GLY A 134 -23.18 2.92 17.64
CA GLY A 134 -23.47 2.85 19.08
C GLY A 134 -23.28 4.18 19.83
N SER A 135 -23.45 4.12 21.14
CA SER A 135 -23.42 5.30 22.04
C SER A 135 -22.01 5.88 22.20
N ASP A 136 -21.88 7.13 22.65
CA ASP A 136 -20.59 7.79 22.85
C ASP A 136 -19.64 7.08 23.80
N LYS A 137 -20.14 6.20 24.67
CA LYS A 137 -19.35 5.44 25.65
C LYS A 137 -19.11 3.97 25.28
N SER A 138 -19.93 3.38 24.41
CA SER A 138 -19.86 1.95 24.06
C SER A 138 -19.81 1.69 22.55
N GLY A 139 -19.79 2.75 21.75
CA GLY A 139 -19.81 2.68 20.29
C GLY A 139 -18.51 2.12 19.73
N ARG A 140 -18.65 1.34 18.67
CA ARG A 140 -17.55 0.76 17.90
C ARG A 140 -17.41 1.50 16.56
N TRP A 141 -16.21 1.51 16.03
CA TRP A 141 -15.90 1.95 14.69
C TRP A 141 -16.13 0.81 13.71
N GLU A 142 -16.79 1.09 12.61
CA GLU A 142 -16.98 0.18 11.49
C GLU A 142 -16.34 0.79 10.26
N VAL A 143 -15.45 0.02 9.63
CA VAL A 143 -14.78 0.43 8.39
C VAL A 143 -15.69 0.05 7.23
N ILE A 144 -16.26 1.06 6.57
CA ILE A 144 -17.09 0.87 5.38
C ILE A 144 -16.15 0.96 4.19
N LEU A 145 -15.56 -0.19 3.82
CA LEU A 145 -14.80 -0.28 2.57
C LEU A 145 -15.77 -0.06 1.41
N ARG A 146 -15.85 1.17 0.90
CA ARG A 146 -16.71 1.51 -0.23
C ARG A 146 -16.15 0.88 -1.51
N GLY A 147 -16.52 -0.38 -1.73
CA GLY A 147 -16.51 -1.04 -3.03
C GLY A 147 -17.95 -1.14 -3.52
N MET A 148 -18.33 -0.21 -4.40
CA MET A 148 -19.52 -0.26 -5.27
C MET A 148 -20.90 -0.28 -4.60
N GLU A 149 -21.68 0.79 -4.82
CA GLU A 149 -23.06 0.63 -5.32
C GLU A 149 -23.57 1.93 -5.97
N LYS A 150 -23.86 1.79 -7.27
CA LYS A 150 -24.52 2.63 -8.30
C LYS A 150 -24.00 4.03 -8.58
#